data_AF-A0A6I9LKF0-F1
#
_entry.id   AF-A0A6I9LKF0-F1
#
_cell.length_a   1.000
_cell.length_b   1.000
_cell.length_c   1.000
_cell.angle_alpha   90.00
_cell.angle_beta   90.00
_cell.angle_gamma   90.00
#
_symmetry.space_group_name_H-M   'P 1'
#
loop_
_entity.id
_entity.type
_entity.pdbx_description
1 polymer ?
#
loop_
_entity_poly.entity_id
_entity_poly.type
_entity_poly.pdbx_seq_one_letter_code
_entity_poly.pdbx_strand_id
1 'polypeptide(L)'
;MALKRTHSRTHFPGHKLQVLWSEKNLKSNTLPPLQQAKGHSKSKMKTPPVKSQSSIDVVSLSKNARGPRRREGMHHGKMQAKVRLMRSMLRNQRTSLQELYNHEGFLSKLNQELIQAIQDMEENMAVNVRTMLQQQGILGNVIDILEYSNKKRVEQLRSELQEWKEKEESKTNSLKQEVDQLNAEILKIHEEVNFLSTYMDHEYPVRSVQIANYIRQVQQAKDSQQDELDSLREMREMILGCFSNMIEKKKKKILKSLMVKTQKPYEEVLVLKTLDSQRLQRCMIWFRQLIEQLKEEIPVLISEVEQMYAGVWDPREVVFKDVLLHRPKCTPDMPVELNIPVQEPLPF
;
A
#
# COMPACT_ATOMS: atom_id res chain seq x y z
N MET A 1 -4.17 -13.97 8.51
CA MET A 1 -3.37 -13.64 7.32
C MET A 1 -2.88 -12.21 7.47
N ALA A 2 -1.56 -12.03 7.56
CA ALA A 2 -0.91 -10.75 7.80
C ALA A 2 -0.85 -9.93 6.50
N LEU A 3 -1.31 -8.69 6.51
CA LEU A 3 -1.04 -7.74 5.43
C LEU A 3 -0.16 -6.60 5.96
N LYS A 4 1.11 -6.69 5.60
CA LYS A 4 2.14 -5.67 5.84
C LYS A 4 1.77 -4.38 5.09
N ARG A 5 1.57 -3.28 5.82
CA ARG A 5 1.60 -1.93 5.23
C ARG A 5 3.04 -1.44 5.20
N THR A 6 3.63 -1.41 4.01
CA THR A 6 4.87 -0.70 3.73
C THR A 6 4.54 0.75 3.42
N HIS A 7 4.81 1.66 4.37
CA HIS A 7 4.83 3.09 4.10
C HIS A 7 6.20 3.46 3.53
N SER A 8 6.26 3.69 2.22
CA SER A 8 7.41 4.32 1.55
C SER A 8 7.40 5.82 1.86
N ARG A 9 8.23 6.21 2.83
CA ARG A 9 8.54 7.60 3.17
C ARG A 9 9.47 8.17 2.11
N THR A 10 8.91 8.84 1.11
CA THR A 10 9.68 9.63 0.13
C THR A 10 10.22 10.88 0.83
N HIS A 11 11.50 10.85 1.18
CA HIS A 11 12.24 12.01 1.62
C HIS A 11 12.50 12.92 0.41
N PHE A 12 11.89 14.10 0.40
CA PHE A 12 12.30 15.19 -0.49
C PHE A 12 13.64 15.77 0.01
N PRO A 13 14.69 15.87 -0.82
CA PRO A 13 15.88 16.61 -0.45
C PRO A 13 15.56 18.10 -0.64
N GLY A 14 15.45 18.82 0.47
CA GLY A 14 15.45 20.27 0.48
C GLY A 14 16.80 20.78 -0.04
N HIS A 15 16.86 21.13 -1.32
CA HIS A 15 18.00 21.84 -1.89
C HIS A 15 18.07 23.24 -1.29
N LYS A 16 18.86 23.40 -0.22
CA LYS A 16 19.40 24.70 0.20
C LYS A 16 20.38 25.17 -0.89
N LEU A 17 19.89 25.99 -1.81
CA LEU A 17 20.74 26.83 -2.65
C LEU A 17 21.32 27.95 -1.78
N GLN A 18 22.46 27.64 -1.17
CA GLN A 18 23.34 28.63 -0.56
C GLN A 18 24.02 29.41 -1.70
N VAL A 19 23.44 30.53 -2.10
CA VAL A 19 24.07 31.48 -3.01
C VAL A 19 25.18 32.18 -2.23
N LEU A 20 26.39 31.61 -2.29
CA LEU A 20 27.61 32.24 -1.81
C LEU A 20 27.95 33.38 -2.77
N TRP A 21 27.49 34.58 -2.44
CA TRP A 21 27.99 35.81 -3.06
C TRP A 21 29.47 35.94 -2.74
N SER A 22 30.30 35.69 -3.76
CA SER A 22 31.73 35.93 -3.69
C SER A 22 31.95 37.45 -3.82
N GLU A 23 32.10 38.14 -2.70
CA GLU A 23 32.64 39.50 -2.63
C GLU A 23 34.08 39.48 -3.15
N LYS A 24 34.24 39.61 -4.46
CA LYS A 24 35.51 40.01 -5.04
C LYS A 24 35.63 41.51 -4.90
N ASN A 25 36.38 41.90 -3.88
CA ASN A 25 37.01 43.20 -3.71
C ASN A 25 37.59 43.73 -5.03
N LEU A 26 36.80 44.52 -5.76
CA LEU A 26 37.30 45.44 -6.77
C LEU A 26 37.58 46.76 -6.07
N LYS A 27 38.85 46.89 -5.69
CA LYS A 27 39.44 48.13 -5.19
C LYS A 27 39.04 49.27 -6.13
N SER A 28 38.51 50.32 -5.52
CA SER A 28 38.22 51.62 -6.10
C SER A 28 39.40 52.11 -6.94
N ASN A 29 39.21 52.21 -8.26
CA ASN A 29 40.09 53.01 -9.08
C ASN A 29 39.81 54.48 -8.76
N THR A 30 40.66 55.03 -7.90
CA THR A 30 40.80 56.44 -7.57
C THR A 30 40.85 57.26 -8.85
N LEU A 31 39.81 58.05 -9.09
CA LEU A 31 39.85 59.17 -10.05
C LEU A 31 40.93 60.16 -9.60
N PRO A 32 41.73 60.73 -10.51
CA PRO A 32 42.66 61.79 -10.14
C PRO A 32 41.87 63.03 -9.69
N PRO A 33 42.36 63.79 -8.70
CA PRO A 33 41.66 64.97 -8.22
C PRO A 33 41.65 66.04 -9.31
N LEU A 34 40.43 66.49 -9.65
CA LEU A 34 40.20 67.71 -10.39
C LEU A 34 40.69 68.89 -9.52
N GLN A 35 41.89 69.41 -9.79
CA GLN A 35 42.31 70.66 -9.16
C GLN A 35 41.45 71.80 -9.68
N GLN A 36 40.76 72.42 -8.73
CA GLN A 36 39.89 73.56 -8.89
C GLN A 36 40.65 74.74 -9.51
N ALA A 37 40.11 75.27 -10.61
CA ALA A 37 40.43 76.60 -11.10
C ALA A 37 40.10 77.62 -10.01
N LYS A 38 41.14 78.21 -9.43
CA LYS A 38 41.02 79.24 -8.39
C LYS A 38 40.68 80.57 -9.06
N GLY A 39 39.48 81.07 -8.77
CA GLY A 39 38.98 82.35 -9.25
C GLY A 39 39.76 83.55 -8.72
N HIS A 40 39.88 84.55 -9.60
CA HIS A 40 39.89 85.99 -9.40
C HIS A 40 40.59 86.59 -8.16
N SER A 41 41.75 87.20 -8.40
CA SER A 41 42.18 88.40 -7.68
C SER A 41 42.23 89.60 -8.63
N LYS A 42 41.23 90.48 -8.48
CA LYS A 42 41.26 91.87 -8.97
C LYS A 42 42.25 92.65 -8.11
N SER A 43 43.24 93.34 -8.70
CA SER A 43 43.92 94.46 -8.05
C SER A 43 44.83 95.25 -9.01
N LYS A 44 44.26 96.34 -9.54
CA LYS A 44 44.89 97.64 -9.87
C LYS A 44 46.16 97.64 -10.75
N MET A 45 45.93 97.82 -12.06
CA MET A 45 46.85 98.58 -12.92
C MET A 45 46.95 100.03 -12.41
N LYS A 46 48.17 100.53 -12.22
CA LYS A 46 48.48 101.95 -12.18
C LYS A 46 49.25 102.30 -13.46
N THR A 47 48.55 102.80 -14.45
CA THR A 47 49.08 103.62 -15.53
C THR A 47 49.44 105.01 -14.97
N PRO A 48 50.62 105.58 -15.28
CA PRO A 48 50.81 107.02 -15.15
C PRO A 48 50.24 107.73 -16.40
N PRO A 49 49.45 108.81 -16.25
CA PRO A 49 48.89 109.53 -17.37
C PRO A 49 49.89 110.56 -17.91
N VAL A 50 49.97 110.58 -19.23
CA VAL A 50 50.37 111.71 -20.07
C VAL A 50 49.56 112.96 -19.66
N LYS A 51 50.24 114.07 -19.37
CA LYS A 51 49.63 115.41 -19.34
C LYS A 51 50.34 116.28 -20.37
N SER A 52 49.60 116.59 -21.42
CA SER A 52 49.87 117.61 -22.42
C SER A 52 48.75 118.67 -22.34
N GLN A 53 49.09 119.89 -22.78
CA GLN A 53 48.25 121.08 -23.05
C GLN A 53 48.20 122.18 -21.96
N SER A 54 48.87 123.32 -22.25
CA SER A 54 48.28 124.59 -22.76
C SER A 54 49.44 125.61 -22.85
N SER A 55 49.88 126.20 -23.96
CA SER A 55 49.20 127.03 -24.99
C SER A 55 48.34 128.16 -24.41
N ILE A 56 48.96 129.31 -24.14
CA ILE A 56 48.44 130.63 -24.53
C ILE A 56 49.63 131.48 -24.98
N ASP A 57 49.40 132.18 -26.08
CA ASP A 57 50.31 132.91 -26.93
C ASP A 57 49.99 134.42 -26.80
N VAL A 58 50.82 135.28 -27.41
CA VAL A 58 50.48 136.65 -27.88
C VAL A 58 50.71 137.85 -26.92
N VAL A 59 51.86 138.51 -27.17
CA VAL A 59 52.02 139.92 -27.65
C VAL A 59 52.88 140.91 -26.86
N SER A 60 53.83 141.42 -27.64
CA SER A 60 54.74 142.54 -27.52
C SER A 60 54.11 143.91 -27.25
N LEU A 61 54.83 144.79 -26.54
CA LEU A 61 55.08 146.14 -27.07
C LEU A 61 56.35 146.79 -26.51
N SER A 62 57.03 147.45 -27.45
CA SER A 62 58.28 148.21 -27.42
C SER A 62 58.25 149.46 -26.54
N LYS A 63 59.42 149.91 -26.06
CA LYS A 63 59.76 151.34 -25.89
C LYS A 63 61.29 151.54 -25.84
N ASN A 64 61.82 152.16 -26.89
CA ASN A 64 63.15 152.78 -26.94
C ASN A 64 63.00 154.30 -26.81
N ALA A 65 63.87 154.97 -26.04
CA ALA A 65 64.22 156.38 -26.25
C ALA A 65 65.64 156.72 -25.72
N ARG A 66 66.56 156.89 -26.69
CA ARG A 66 67.81 157.69 -26.84
C ARG A 66 68.25 158.54 -25.62
N GLY A 67 69.50 158.52 -25.12
CA GLY A 67 70.82 158.87 -25.72
C GLY A 67 71.41 160.12 -25.00
N PRO A 68 72.69 160.58 -25.11
CA PRO A 68 73.78 160.14 -26.01
C PRO A 68 75.25 160.21 -25.47
N ARG A 69 76.21 159.89 -26.36
CA ARG A 69 77.69 160.12 -26.35
C ARG A 69 78.51 159.17 -25.44
N ARG A 70 79.58 158.48 -25.85
CA ARG A 70 80.59 158.69 -26.92
C ARG A 70 81.45 157.40 -27.10
N ARG A 71 82.02 157.21 -28.30
CA ARG A 71 83.14 156.32 -28.72
C ARG A 71 82.88 154.83 -29.01
N GLU A 72 83.39 154.45 -30.17
CA GLU A 72 83.38 153.14 -30.82
C GLU A 72 84.10 152.05 -30.03
N GLY A 73 83.52 150.85 -30.08
CA GLY A 73 84.09 149.60 -29.57
C GLY A 73 83.20 148.42 -29.95
N MET A 74 83.76 147.48 -30.70
CA MET A 74 83.10 146.43 -31.50
C MET A 74 82.40 145.31 -30.68
N HIS A 75 81.12 145.03 -31.02
CA HIS A 75 80.42 143.74 -31.18
C HIS A 75 80.86 142.40 -30.49
N HIS A 76 81.48 142.37 -29.31
CA HIS A 76 81.86 141.09 -28.68
C HIS A 76 80.70 140.42 -27.88
N GLY A 77 79.91 141.18 -27.11
CA GLY A 77 78.91 140.61 -26.19
C GLY A 77 77.64 140.03 -26.84
N LYS A 78 77.11 140.65 -27.90
CA LYS A 78 75.92 140.13 -28.62
C LYS A 78 76.24 138.88 -29.44
N MET A 79 77.45 138.81 -30.01
CA MET A 79 77.93 137.63 -30.73
C MET A 79 78.20 136.47 -29.77
N GLN A 80 78.77 136.76 -28.59
CA GLN A 80 78.97 135.78 -27.53
C GLN A 80 77.65 135.21 -26.98
N ALA A 81 76.61 136.02 -26.82
CA ALA A 81 75.27 135.56 -26.41
C ALA A 81 74.62 134.66 -27.47
N LYS A 82 74.71 135.01 -28.76
CA LYS A 82 74.21 134.17 -29.87
C LYS A 82 74.95 132.83 -29.94
N VAL A 83 76.27 132.83 -29.75
CA VAL A 83 77.08 131.59 -29.68
C VAL A 83 76.70 130.75 -28.47
N ARG A 84 76.46 131.35 -27.29
CA ARG A 84 75.97 130.63 -26.10
C ARG A 84 74.60 130.01 -26.32
N LEU A 85 73.68 130.74 -26.96
CA LEU A 85 72.35 130.22 -27.32
C LEU A 85 72.44 129.05 -28.31
N MET A 86 73.21 129.19 -29.40
CA MET A 86 73.42 128.11 -30.37
C MET A 86 74.06 126.88 -29.72
N ARG A 87 75.02 127.07 -28.80
CA ARG A 87 75.59 125.96 -28.02
C ARG A 87 74.55 125.29 -27.12
N SER A 88 73.65 126.07 -26.51
CA SER A 88 72.54 125.52 -25.71
C SER A 88 71.53 124.76 -26.59
N MET A 89 71.17 125.28 -27.76
CA MET A 89 70.27 124.60 -28.69
C MET A 89 70.88 123.31 -29.24
N LEU A 90 72.18 123.31 -29.59
CA LEU A 90 72.88 122.10 -30.02
C LEU A 90 72.99 121.06 -28.89
N ARG A 91 73.18 121.50 -27.64
CA ARG A 91 73.13 120.59 -26.47
C ARG A 91 71.74 120.00 -26.30
N ASN A 92 70.69 120.82 -26.38
CA ASN A 92 69.30 120.37 -26.26
C ASN A 92 68.89 119.42 -27.40
N GLN A 93 69.32 119.70 -28.64
CA GLN A 93 69.09 118.82 -29.79
C GLN A 93 69.82 117.48 -29.64
N ARG A 94 71.05 117.49 -29.10
CA ARG A 94 71.79 116.26 -28.81
C ARG A 94 71.12 115.45 -27.69
N THR A 95 70.64 116.09 -26.63
CA THR A 95 69.91 115.39 -25.56
C THR A 95 68.59 114.83 -26.05
N SER A 96 67.81 115.59 -26.84
CA SER A 96 66.54 115.09 -27.41
C SER A 96 66.76 113.95 -28.40
N LEU A 97 67.81 114.01 -29.23
CA LEU A 97 68.17 112.89 -30.11
C LEU A 97 68.60 111.66 -29.31
N GLN A 98 69.38 111.83 -28.24
CA GLN A 98 69.77 110.72 -27.37
C GLN A 98 68.56 110.11 -26.65
N GLU A 99 67.62 110.92 -26.18
CA GLU A 99 66.35 110.44 -25.62
C GLU A 99 65.54 109.65 -26.65
N LEU A 100 65.47 110.13 -27.90
CA LEU A 100 64.82 109.39 -28.98
C LEU A 100 65.50 108.04 -29.26
N TYR A 101 66.83 107.98 -29.32
CA TYR A 101 67.56 106.72 -29.46
C TYR A 101 67.33 105.77 -28.27
N ASN A 102 67.27 106.31 -27.04
CA ASN A 102 66.97 105.51 -25.86
C ASN A 102 65.52 104.98 -25.89
N HIS A 103 64.57 105.78 -26.36
CA HIS A 103 63.17 105.36 -26.54
C HIS A 103 63.02 104.31 -27.64
N GLU A 104 63.72 104.45 -28.77
CA GLU A 104 63.76 103.45 -29.84
C GLU A 104 64.30 102.11 -29.32
N GLY A 105 65.42 102.12 -28.60
CA GLY A 105 66.00 100.92 -27.99
C GLY A 105 65.06 100.27 -26.97
N PHE A 106 64.40 101.08 -26.14
CA PHE A 106 63.41 100.60 -25.17
C PHE A 106 62.19 99.97 -25.86
N LEU A 107 61.62 100.64 -26.87
CA LEU A 107 60.47 100.14 -27.63
C LEU A 107 60.80 98.86 -28.40
N SER A 108 62.00 98.78 -28.99
CA SER A 108 62.47 97.58 -29.68
C SER A 108 62.57 96.38 -28.72
N LYS A 109 63.16 96.59 -27.54
CA LYS A 109 63.23 95.56 -26.49
C LYS A 109 61.85 95.14 -26.01
N LEU A 110 60.97 96.09 -25.74
CA LEU A 110 59.59 95.81 -25.30
C LEU A 110 58.81 95.03 -26.36
N ASN A 111 58.95 95.39 -27.65
CA ASN A 111 58.33 94.66 -28.75
C ASN A 111 58.88 93.24 -28.87
N GLN A 112 60.20 93.04 -28.69
CA GLN A 112 60.80 91.71 -28.71
C GLN A 112 60.31 90.84 -27.54
N GLU A 113 60.23 91.39 -26.33
CA GLU A 113 59.67 90.71 -25.16
C GLU A 113 58.18 90.36 -25.38
N LEU A 114 57.41 91.25 -26.01
CA LEU A 114 56.01 90.98 -26.34
C LEU A 114 55.86 89.86 -27.37
N ILE A 115 56.68 89.86 -28.43
CA ILE A 115 56.68 88.79 -29.44
C ILE A 115 57.00 87.45 -28.79
N GLN A 116 58.02 87.39 -27.93
CA GLN A 116 58.38 86.17 -27.22
C GLN A 116 57.23 85.70 -26.32
N ALA A 117 56.60 86.62 -25.57
CA ALA A 117 55.48 86.27 -24.70
C ALA A 117 54.26 85.75 -25.48
N ILE A 118 53.98 86.30 -26.68
CA ILE A 118 52.92 85.80 -27.57
C ILE A 118 53.26 84.40 -28.05
N GLN A 119 54.48 84.18 -28.53
CA GLN A 119 54.94 82.87 -29.01
C GLN A 119 54.88 81.81 -27.91
N ASP A 120 55.41 82.10 -26.72
CA ASP A 120 55.37 81.19 -25.58
C ASP A 120 53.91 80.87 -25.17
N MET A 121 53.03 81.86 -25.20
CA MET A 121 51.61 81.66 -24.90
C MET A 121 50.92 80.81 -25.98
N GLU A 122 51.19 81.04 -27.25
CA GLU A 122 50.67 80.26 -28.38
C GLU A 122 51.15 78.81 -28.33
N GLU A 123 52.43 78.57 -28.07
CA GLU A 123 53.00 77.22 -27.92
C GLU A 123 52.36 76.47 -26.75
N ASN A 124 52.26 77.11 -25.59
CA ASN A 124 51.59 76.52 -24.42
C ASN A 124 50.12 76.22 -24.70
N MET A 125 49.42 77.13 -25.38
CA MET A 125 48.02 76.91 -25.77
C MET A 125 47.89 75.75 -26.77
N ALA A 126 48.78 75.67 -27.77
CA ALA A 126 48.78 74.59 -28.75
C ALA A 126 49.02 73.22 -28.11
N VAL A 127 49.94 73.14 -27.14
CA VAL A 127 50.16 71.92 -26.35
C VAL A 127 48.90 71.56 -25.56
N ASN A 128 48.27 72.52 -24.86
CA ASN A 128 47.05 72.29 -24.10
C ASN A 128 45.87 71.85 -24.98
N VAL A 129 45.70 72.43 -26.17
CA VAL A 129 44.65 72.02 -27.11
C VAL A 129 44.90 70.60 -27.62
N ARG A 130 46.15 70.24 -27.94
CA ARG A 130 46.48 68.87 -28.37
C ARG A 130 46.22 67.85 -27.27
N THR A 131 46.58 68.13 -26.02
CA THR A 131 46.34 67.21 -24.89
C THR A 131 44.86 67.06 -24.61
N MET A 132 44.07 68.15 -24.67
CA MET A 132 42.61 68.08 -24.52
C MET A 132 41.96 67.24 -25.64
N LEU A 133 42.38 67.40 -26.89
CA LEU A 133 41.88 66.59 -28.02
C LEU A 133 42.22 65.10 -27.84
N GLN A 134 43.43 64.78 -27.36
CA GLN A 134 43.81 63.41 -27.06
C GLN A 134 42.94 62.82 -25.93
N GLN A 135 42.70 63.59 -24.86
CA GLN A 135 41.82 63.17 -23.77
C GLN A 135 40.39 62.93 -24.26
N GLN A 136 39.86 63.79 -25.13
CA GLN A 136 38.54 63.60 -25.74
C GLN A 136 38.48 62.31 -26.58
N GLY A 137 39.54 62.01 -27.35
CA GLY A 137 39.64 60.75 -28.11
C GLY A 137 39.67 59.52 -27.19
N ILE A 138 40.44 59.57 -26.10
CA ILE A 138 40.49 58.49 -25.10
C ILE A 138 39.11 58.30 -24.45
N LEU A 139 38.45 59.39 -24.05
CA LEU A 139 37.12 59.35 -23.46
C LEU A 139 36.08 58.77 -24.44
N GLY A 140 36.14 59.15 -25.72
CA GLY A 140 35.29 58.58 -26.77
C GLY A 140 35.45 57.06 -26.86
N ASN A 141 36.70 56.56 -26.94
CA ASN A 141 36.97 55.13 -26.98
C ASN A 141 36.46 54.40 -25.73
N VAL A 142 36.59 55.00 -24.55
CA VAL A 142 36.06 54.42 -23.30
C VAL A 142 34.53 54.36 -23.35
N ILE A 143 33.87 55.39 -23.85
CA ILE A 143 32.41 55.41 -24.02
C ILE A 143 31.99 54.30 -24.97
N ASP A 144 32.63 54.16 -26.13
CA ASP A 144 32.30 53.12 -27.13
C ASP A 144 32.45 51.70 -26.56
N ILE A 145 33.54 51.43 -25.82
CA ILE A 145 33.78 50.14 -25.16
C ILE A 145 32.71 49.86 -24.11
N LEU A 146 32.36 50.86 -23.29
CA LEU A 146 31.33 50.72 -22.27
C LEU A 146 29.94 50.53 -22.89
N GLU A 147 29.62 51.25 -23.95
CA GLU A 147 28.35 51.10 -24.67
C GLU A 147 28.23 49.70 -25.28
N TYR A 148 29.26 49.23 -25.97
CA TYR A 148 29.28 47.88 -26.55
C TYR A 148 29.15 46.79 -25.48
N SER A 149 29.95 46.87 -24.40
CA SER A 149 29.92 45.88 -23.32
C SER A 149 28.58 45.87 -22.57
N ASN A 150 28.01 47.05 -22.32
CA ASN A 150 26.67 47.17 -21.73
C ASN A 150 25.60 46.59 -22.66
N LYS A 151 25.62 46.93 -23.95
CA LYS A 151 24.66 46.39 -24.93
C LYS A 151 24.72 44.86 -24.98
N LYS A 152 25.93 44.30 -25.07
CA LYS A 152 26.15 42.84 -25.04
C LYS A 152 25.64 42.22 -23.74
N ARG A 153 25.90 42.84 -22.59
CA ARG A 153 25.43 42.34 -21.30
C ARG A 153 23.90 42.36 -21.19
N VAL A 154 23.26 43.41 -21.68
CA VAL A 154 21.79 43.52 -21.72
C VAL A 154 21.19 42.45 -22.62
N GLU A 155 21.79 42.19 -23.78
CA GLU A 155 21.34 41.13 -24.69
C GLU A 155 21.45 39.74 -24.05
N GLN A 156 22.57 39.45 -23.38
CA GLN A 156 22.75 38.21 -22.61
C GLN A 156 21.71 38.05 -21.49
N LEU A 157 21.45 39.12 -20.72
CA LEU A 157 20.41 39.09 -19.68
C LEU A 157 19.02 38.86 -20.27
N ARG A 158 18.72 39.43 -21.44
CA ARG A 158 17.45 39.22 -22.14
C ARG A 158 17.29 37.78 -22.60
N SER A 159 18.34 37.15 -23.16
CA SER A 159 18.29 35.75 -23.56
C SER A 159 18.16 34.82 -22.35
N GLU A 160 18.91 35.06 -21.28
CA GLU A 160 18.78 34.31 -20.03
C GLU A 160 17.35 34.41 -19.48
N LEU A 161 16.79 35.62 -19.40
CA LEU A 161 15.43 35.85 -18.93
C LEU A 161 14.40 35.11 -19.78
N GLN A 162 14.55 35.15 -21.11
CA GLN A 162 13.65 34.46 -22.03
C GLN A 162 13.71 32.93 -21.84
N GLU A 163 14.91 32.35 -21.70
CA GLU A 163 15.06 30.93 -21.39
C GLU A 163 14.41 30.55 -20.05
N TRP A 164 14.59 31.38 -19.02
CA TRP A 164 13.95 31.15 -17.72
C TRP A 164 12.43 31.21 -17.83
N LYS A 165 11.91 32.17 -18.59
CA LYS A 165 10.48 32.31 -18.84
C LYS A 165 9.91 31.07 -19.55
N GLU A 166 10.56 30.58 -20.60
CA GLU A 166 10.13 29.38 -21.33
C GLU A 166 10.22 28.10 -20.49
N LYS A 167 11.27 27.97 -19.67
CA LYS A 167 11.41 26.86 -18.71
C LYS A 167 10.33 26.90 -17.64
N GLU A 168 9.96 28.08 -17.16
CA GLU A 168 8.91 28.23 -16.16
C GLU A 168 7.53 28.01 -16.78
N GLU A 169 7.28 28.52 -17.98
CA GLU A 169 6.03 28.31 -18.72
C GLU A 169 5.82 26.84 -19.07
N SER A 170 6.85 26.14 -19.54
CA SER A 170 6.76 24.70 -19.82
C SER A 170 6.46 23.87 -18.58
N LYS A 171 7.10 24.16 -17.43
CA LYS A 171 6.78 23.52 -16.14
C LYS A 171 5.37 23.83 -15.66
N THR A 172 4.95 25.08 -15.80
CA THR A 172 3.59 25.50 -15.41
C THR A 172 2.55 24.77 -16.26
N ASN A 173 2.81 24.62 -17.56
CA ASN A 173 1.94 23.88 -18.47
C ASN A 173 1.92 22.38 -18.18
N SER A 174 3.07 21.76 -17.86
CA SER A 174 3.09 20.33 -17.48
C SER A 174 2.34 20.09 -16.18
N LEU A 175 2.55 20.94 -15.17
CA LEU A 175 1.82 20.85 -13.89
C LEU A 175 0.32 21.07 -14.09
N LYS A 176 -0.08 22.02 -14.95
CA LYS A 176 -1.48 22.24 -15.29
C LYS A 176 -2.10 20.99 -15.93
N GLN A 177 -1.40 20.36 -16.87
CA GLN A 177 -1.86 19.10 -17.48
C GLN A 177 -2.00 17.97 -16.46
N GLU A 178 -1.06 17.82 -15.53
CA GLU A 178 -1.15 16.84 -14.45
C GLU A 178 -2.36 17.11 -13.54
N VAL A 179 -2.61 18.37 -13.19
CA VAL A 179 -3.80 18.78 -12.40
C VAL A 179 -5.09 18.47 -13.16
N ASP A 180 -5.16 18.77 -14.45
CA ASP A 180 -6.33 18.49 -15.28
C ASP A 180 -6.59 16.98 -15.41
N GLN A 181 -5.53 16.16 -15.55
CA GLN A 181 -5.63 14.70 -15.56
C GLN A 181 -6.15 14.16 -14.22
N LEU A 182 -5.57 14.60 -13.10
CA LEU A 182 -6.02 14.19 -11.77
C LEU A 182 -7.47 14.61 -11.51
N ASN A 183 -7.87 15.81 -11.94
CA ASN A 183 -9.26 16.25 -11.82
C ASN A 183 -10.21 15.36 -12.64
N ALA A 184 -9.82 14.94 -13.84
CA ALA A 184 -10.61 14.01 -14.64
C ALA A 184 -10.74 12.63 -13.97
N GLU A 185 -9.65 12.11 -13.38
CA GLU A 185 -9.67 10.87 -12.60
C GLU A 185 -10.57 10.98 -11.36
N ILE A 186 -10.50 12.10 -10.63
CA ILE A 186 -11.35 12.36 -9.46
C ILE A 186 -12.83 12.37 -9.87
N LEU A 187 -13.17 13.03 -10.97
CA LEU A 187 -14.55 13.06 -11.47
C LEU A 187 -15.04 11.66 -11.81
N LYS A 188 -14.23 10.86 -12.51
CA LYS A 188 -14.58 9.46 -12.84
C LYS A 188 -14.80 8.62 -11.58
N ILE A 189 -13.90 8.71 -10.60
CA ILE A 189 -14.04 7.99 -9.32
C ILE A 189 -15.30 8.47 -8.59
N HIS A 190 -15.58 9.76 -8.62
CA HIS A 190 -16.79 10.30 -8.00
C HIS A 190 -18.07 9.76 -8.66
N GLU A 191 -18.10 9.67 -9.99
CA GLU A 191 -19.19 9.02 -10.74
C GLU A 191 -19.35 7.54 -10.38
N GLU A 192 -18.24 6.79 -10.31
CA GLU A 192 -18.25 5.37 -9.89
C GLU A 192 -18.79 5.21 -8.46
N VAL A 193 -18.36 6.07 -7.53
CA VAL A 193 -18.85 6.08 -6.14
C VAL A 193 -20.34 6.42 -6.09
N ASN A 194 -20.80 7.39 -6.87
CA ASN A 194 -22.21 7.76 -6.94
C ASN A 194 -23.06 6.61 -7.51
N PHE A 195 -22.57 5.93 -8.55
CA PHE A 195 -23.21 4.74 -9.10
C PHE A 195 -23.31 3.62 -8.05
N LEU A 196 -22.21 3.33 -7.35
CA LEU A 196 -22.20 2.31 -6.30
C LEU A 196 -23.12 2.67 -5.14
N SER A 197 -23.13 3.92 -4.68
CA SER A 197 -24.06 4.38 -3.63
C SER A 197 -25.51 4.17 -4.06
N THR A 198 -25.85 4.58 -5.29
CA THR A 198 -27.19 4.40 -5.86
C THR A 198 -27.58 2.91 -5.91
N TYR A 199 -26.66 2.05 -6.34
CA TYR A 199 -26.88 0.60 -6.37
C TYR A 199 -27.08 0.04 -4.95
N MET A 200 -26.26 0.44 -3.99
CA MET A 200 -26.32 -0.03 -2.61
C MET A 200 -27.62 0.39 -1.90
N ASP A 201 -28.15 1.57 -2.20
CA ASP A 201 -29.35 2.10 -1.56
C ASP A 201 -30.65 1.61 -2.23
N HIS A 202 -30.64 1.36 -3.55
CA HIS A 202 -31.86 1.04 -4.30
C HIS A 202 -31.94 -0.40 -4.81
N GLU A 203 -30.90 -0.90 -5.49
CA GLU A 203 -30.96 -2.22 -6.14
C GLU A 203 -30.57 -3.35 -5.19
N TYR A 204 -29.52 -3.15 -4.41
CA TYR A 204 -28.97 -4.17 -3.52
C TYR A 204 -30.00 -4.66 -2.49
N PRO A 205 -30.76 -3.79 -1.78
CA PRO A 205 -31.72 -4.25 -0.80
C PRO A 205 -32.85 -5.08 -1.44
N VAL A 206 -33.31 -4.67 -2.63
CA VAL A 206 -34.34 -5.39 -3.39
C VAL A 206 -33.85 -6.78 -3.79
N ARG A 207 -32.64 -6.87 -4.38
CA ARG A 207 -32.03 -8.16 -4.75
C ARG A 207 -31.79 -9.05 -3.54
N SER A 208 -31.33 -8.47 -2.42
CA SER A 208 -31.12 -9.19 -1.16
C SER A 208 -32.43 -9.80 -0.64
N VAL A 209 -33.53 -9.05 -0.64
CA VAL A 209 -34.86 -9.55 -0.27
C VAL A 209 -35.34 -10.65 -1.22
N GLN A 210 -35.10 -10.50 -2.53
CA GLN A 210 -35.42 -11.55 -3.52
C GLN A 210 -34.66 -12.84 -3.23
N ILE A 211 -33.36 -12.76 -2.94
CA ILE A 211 -32.54 -13.91 -2.57
C ILE A 211 -33.08 -14.58 -1.30
N ALA A 212 -33.38 -13.80 -0.26
CA ALA A 212 -33.96 -14.33 0.98
C ALA A 212 -35.31 -15.02 0.73
N ASN A 213 -36.14 -14.48 -0.15
CA ASN A 213 -37.41 -15.09 -0.54
C ASN A 213 -37.20 -16.42 -1.28
N TYR A 214 -36.26 -16.49 -2.22
CA TYR A 214 -35.92 -17.75 -2.90
C TYR A 214 -35.38 -18.80 -1.92
N ILE A 215 -34.52 -18.41 -0.98
CA ILE A 215 -34.03 -19.30 0.09
C ILE A 215 -35.21 -19.86 0.90
N ARG A 216 -36.17 -19.01 1.29
CA ARG A 216 -37.37 -19.45 2.01
C ARG A 216 -38.21 -20.42 1.20
N GLN A 217 -38.41 -20.16 -0.09
CA GLN A 217 -39.16 -21.04 -0.98
C GLN A 217 -38.50 -22.42 -1.11
N VAL A 218 -37.18 -22.46 -1.27
CA VAL A 218 -36.42 -23.71 -1.33
C VAL A 218 -36.55 -24.49 -0.01
N GLN A 219 -36.44 -23.80 1.13
CA GLN A 219 -36.59 -24.45 2.43
C GLN A 219 -38.00 -24.99 2.64
N GLN A 220 -39.03 -24.22 2.29
CA GLN A 220 -40.42 -24.66 2.36
C GLN A 220 -40.68 -25.89 1.47
N ALA A 221 -40.12 -25.91 0.26
CA ALA A 221 -40.24 -27.06 -0.63
C ALA A 221 -39.54 -28.30 -0.06
N LYS A 222 -38.36 -28.14 0.54
CA LYS A 222 -37.64 -29.21 1.23
C LYS A 222 -38.45 -29.77 2.40
N ASP A 223 -39.03 -28.91 3.23
CA ASP A 223 -39.82 -29.32 4.39
C ASP A 223 -41.09 -30.07 3.93
N SER A 224 -41.78 -29.57 2.91
CA SER A 224 -42.93 -30.26 2.29
C SER A 224 -42.56 -31.64 1.75
N GLN A 225 -41.41 -31.77 1.08
CA GLN A 225 -40.93 -33.06 0.58
C GLN A 225 -40.58 -34.03 1.71
N GLN A 226 -40.06 -33.52 2.82
CA GLN A 226 -39.75 -34.34 3.99
C GLN A 226 -41.03 -34.88 4.64
N ASP A 227 -42.05 -34.03 4.79
CA ASP A 227 -43.36 -34.44 5.32
C ASP A 227 -44.02 -35.52 4.44
N GLU A 228 -43.95 -35.37 3.10
CA GLU A 228 -44.44 -36.38 2.16
C GLU A 228 -43.70 -37.72 2.30
N LEU A 229 -42.38 -37.69 2.44
CA LEU A 229 -41.57 -38.90 2.63
C LEU A 229 -41.90 -39.62 3.95
N ASP A 230 -42.12 -38.87 5.02
CA ASP A 230 -42.47 -39.42 6.32
C ASP A 230 -43.89 -40.01 6.30
N SER A 231 -44.85 -39.36 5.65
CA SER A 231 -46.19 -39.93 5.41
C SER A 231 -46.13 -41.25 4.61
N LEU A 232 -45.31 -41.30 3.55
CA LEU A 232 -45.12 -42.53 2.77
C LEU A 232 -44.45 -43.64 3.59
N ARG A 233 -43.50 -43.29 4.46
CA ARG A 233 -42.87 -44.24 5.39
C ARG A 233 -43.90 -44.82 6.34
N GLU A 234 -44.72 -43.99 6.97
CA GLU A 234 -45.79 -44.44 7.88
C GLU A 234 -46.79 -45.35 7.17
N MET A 235 -47.21 -44.98 5.94
CA MET A 235 -48.11 -45.82 5.14
C MET A 235 -47.49 -47.19 4.83
N ARG A 236 -46.20 -47.21 4.44
CA ARG A 236 -45.47 -48.46 4.19
C ARG A 236 -45.42 -49.33 5.45
N GLU A 237 -45.09 -48.74 6.60
CA GLU A 237 -45.03 -49.47 7.88
C GLU A 237 -46.39 -50.04 8.27
N MET A 238 -47.47 -49.27 8.12
CA MET A 238 -48.83 -49.73 8.37
C MET A 238 -49.19 -50.93 7.47
N ILE A 239 -48.95 -50.82 6.16
CA ILE A 239 -49.24 -51.88 5.19
C ILE A 239 -48.44 -53.15 5.50
N LEU A 240 -47.14 -53.02 5.77
CA LEU A 240 -46.29 -54.15 6.14
C LEU A 240 -46.75 -54.79 7.46
N GLY A 241 -47.14 -53.98 8.44
CA GLY A 241 -47.75 -54.45 9.70
C GLY A 241 -49.04 -55.24 9.46
N CYS A 242 -49.92 -54.76 8.58
CA CYS A 242 -51.14 -55.47 8.18
C CYS A 242 -50.83 -56.82 7.52
N PHE A 243 -49.88 -56.87 6.57
CA PHE A 243 -49.47 -58.12 5.93
C PHE A 243 -48.85 -59.11 6.92
N SER A 244 -47.96 -58.65 7.80
CA SER A 244 -47.34 -59.47 8.84
C SER A 244 -48.40 -60.11 9.75
N ASN A 245 -49.34 -59.30 10.23
CA ASN A 245 -50.47 -59.77 11.04
C ASN A 245 -51.34 -60.79 10.29
N MET A 246 -51.60 -60.58 8.99
CA MET A 246 -52.37 -61.52 8.18
C MET A 246 -51.61 -62.85 8.00
N ILE A 247 -50.31 -62.81 7.75
CA ILE A 247 -49.45 -63.99 7.63
C ILE A 247 -49.48 -64.78 8.95
N GLU A 248 -49.27 -64.12 10.08
CA GLU A 248 -49.31 -64.78 11.40
C GLU A 248 -50.68 -65.38 11.71
N LYS A 249 -51.78 -64.69 11.38
CA LYS A 249 -53.13 -65.26 11.50
C LYS A 249 -53.32 -66.49 10.61
N LYS A 250 -52.85 -66.47 9.36
CA LYS A 250 -52.93 -67.62 8.44
C LYS A 250 -52.08 -68.79 8.93
N LYS A 251 -50.83 -68.55 9.36
CA LYS A 251 -49.96 -69.57 9.97
C LYS A 251 -50.62 -70.24 11.17
N LYS A 252 -51.17 -69.46 12.11
CA LYS A 252 -51.90 -69.98 13.28
C LYS A 252 -53.12 -70.83 12.88
N LYS A 253 -53.89 -70.40 11.88
CA LYS A 253 -55.04 -71.19 11.36
C LYS A 253 -54.58 -72.50 10.73
N ILE A 254 -53.54 -72.48 9.89
CA ILE A 254 -52.97 -73.68 9.27
C ILE A 254 -52.48 -74.64 10.35
N LEU A 255 -51.69 -74.15 11.31
CA LEU A 255 -51.16 -74.95 12.41
C LEU A 255 -52.26 -75.60 13.24
N LYS A 256 -53.31 -74.85 13.61
CA LYS A 256 -54.49 -75.40 14.29
C LYS A 256 -55.18 -76.48 13.47
N SER A 257 -55.39 -76.24 12.17
CA SER A 257 -56.04 -77.23 11.29
C SER A 257 -55.21 -78.51 11.10
N LEU A 258 -53.87 -78.37 11.03
CA LEU A 258 -52.94 -79.49 10.95
C LEU A 258 -52.96 -80.29 12.25
N MET A 259 -52.88 -79.60 13.41
CA MET A 259 -52.94 -80.23 14.73
C MET A 259 -54.22 -81.06 14.89
N VAL A 260 -55.38 -80.51 14.52
CA VAL A 260 -56.65 -81.25 14.57
C VAL A 260 -56.63 -82.46 13.63
N LYS A 261 -56.14 -82.33 12.39
CA LYS A 261 -56.05 -83.44 11.44
C LYS A 261 -55.11 -84.56 11.91
N THR A 262 -53.98 -84.20 12.52
CA THR A 262 -53.01 -85.17 13.04
C THR A 262 -53.49 -85.81 14.34
N GLN A 263 -54.16 -85.08 15.22
CA GLN A 263 -54.67 -85.60 16.50
C GLN A 263 -55.86 -86.55 16.32
N LYS A 264 -56.81 -86.22 15.44
CA LYS A 264 -58.05 -86.98 15.21
C LYS A 264 -57.87 -88.50 15.03
N PRO A 265 -56.95 -89.02 14.19
CA PRO A 265 -56.78 -90.47 14.01
C PRO A 265 -56.25 -91.19 15.27
N TYR A 266 -55.55 -90.48 16.15
CA TYR A 266 -55.05 -91.07 17.41
C TYR A 266 -56.06 -90.96 18.54
N GLU A 267 -57.10 -90.15 18.42
CA GLU A 267 -58.10 -89.93 19.46
C GLU A 267 -58.91 -91.20 19.76
N GLU A 268 -59.37 -91.91 18.72
CA GLU A 268 -60.05 -93.20 18.88
C GLU A 268 -59.12 -94.28 19.45
N VAL A 269 -57.86 -94.32 19.01
CA VAL A 269 -56.84 -95.26 19.50
C VAL A 269 -56.49 -94.98 20.98
N LEU A 270 -56.39 -93.71 21.37
CA LEU A 270 -56.17 -93.29 22.74
C LEU A 270 -57.35 -93.69 23.63
N VAL A 271 -58.59 -93.44 23.20
CA VAL A 271 -59.80 -93.85 23.93
C VAL A 271 -59.84 -95.37 24.12
N LEU A 272 -59.57 -96.13 23.05
CA LEU A 272 -59.52 -97.59 23.12
C LEU A 272 -58.44 -98.09 24.10
N LYS A 273 -57.20 -97.59 23.98
CA LYS A 273 -56.12 -97.94 24.92
C LYS A 273 -56.45 -97.58 26.37
N THR A 274 -57.17 -96.46 26.59
CA THR A 274 -57.59 -96.03 27.92
C THR A 274 -58.63 -96.99 28.49
N LEU A 275 -59.60 -97.42 27.68
CA LEU A 275 -60.61 -98.41 28.06
C LEU A 275 -59.99 -99.78 28.36
N ASP A 276 -59.08 -100.25 27.51
CA ASP A 276 -58.37 -101.52 27.70
C ASP A 276 -57.50 -101.48 28.96
N SER A 277 -56.81 -100.37 29.22
CA SER A 277 -56.04 -100.18 30.45
C SER A 277 -56.94 -100.23 31.70
N GLN A 278 -58.12 -99.58 31.66
CA GLN A 278 -59.10 -99.66 32.76
C GLN A 278 -59.65 -101.08 32.96
N ARG A 279 -59.92 -101.82 31.88
CA ARG A 279 -60.35 -103.23 31.96
C ARG A 279 -59.26 -104.11 32.58
N LEU A 280 -58.03 -104.00 32.11
CA LEU A 280 -56.90 -104.75 32.65
C LEU A 280 -56.70 -104.45 34.14
N GLN A 281 -56.85 -103.18 34.53
CA GLN A 281 -56.75 -102.78 35.93
C GLN A 281 -57.85 -103.41 36.80
N ARG A 282 -59.09 -103.50 36.30
CA ARG A 282 -60.16 -104.25 37.00
C ARG A 282 -59.83 -105.74 37.13
N CYS A 283 -59.32 -106.37 36.07
CA CYS A 283 -58.91 -107.77 36.12
C CYS A 283 -57.77 -107.98 37.12
N MET A 284 -56.78 -107.09 37.18
CA MET A 284 -55.70 -107.17 38.18
C MET A 284 -56.23 -107.07 39.61
N ILE A 285 -57.22 -106.20 39.86
CA ILE A 285 -57.87 -106.10 41.17
C ILE A 285 -58.58 -107.42 41.51
N TRP A 286 -59.31 -108.00 40.56
CA TRP A 286 -59.99 -109.28 40.74
C TRP A 286 -59.02 -110.44 40.99
N PHE A 287 -57.94 -110.57 40.20
CA PHE A 287 -56.91 -111.59 40.43
C PHE A 287 -56.23 -111.43 41.79
N ARG A 288 -56.01 -110.19 42.25
CA ARG A 288 -55.48 -109.94 43.59
C ARG A 288 -56.45 -110.46 44.67
N GLN A 289 -57.75 -110.22 44.51
CA GLN A 289 -58.76 -110.75 45.43
C GLN A 289 -58.82 -112.28 45.41
N LEU A 290 -58.79 -112.90 44.23
CA LEU A 290 -58.78 -114.37 44.09
C LEU A 290 -57.54 -114.99 44.73
N ILE A 291 -56.36 -114.38 44.54
CA ILE A 291 -55.12 -114.85 45.17
C ILE A 291 -55.23 -114.76 46.70
N GLU A 292 -55.81 -113.68 47.25
CA GLU A 292 -56.05 -113.59 48.70
C GLU A 292 -57.07 -114.64 49.18
N GLN A 293 -58.14 -114.91 48.44
CA GLN A 293 -59.07 -116.00 48.76
C GLN A 293 -58.37 -117.36 48.78
N LEU A 294 -57.58 -117.68 47.75
CA LEU A 294 -56.85 -118.94 47.67
C LEU A 294 -55.77 -119.06 48.77
N LYS A 295 -55.15 -117.95 49.18
CA LYS A 295 -54.20 -117.93 50.31
C LYS A 295 -54.86 -118.29 51.64
N GLU A 296 -56.15 -117.96 51.82
CA GLU A 296 -56.92 -118.34 53.01
C GLU A 296 -57.43 -119.78 52.90
N GLU A 297 -57.92 -120.21 51.72
CA GLU A 297 -58.52 -121.54 51.53
C GLU A 297 -57.49 -122.69 51.49
N ILE A 298 -56.31 -122.48 50.90
CA ILE A 298 -55.26 -123.51 50.79
C ILE A 298 -54.81 -124.03 52.17
N PRO A 299 -54.46 -123.20 53.18
CA PRO A 299 -54.06 -123.71 54.48
C PRO A 299 -55.21 -124.43 55.23
N VAL A 300 -56.47 -123.99 55.03
CA VAL A 300 -57.64 -124.70 55.58
C VAL A 300 -57.77 -126.08 54.96
N LEU A 301 -57.72 -126.18 53.62
CA LEU A 301 -57.80 -127.46 52.93
C LEU A 301 -56.63 -128.39 53.25
N ILE A 302 -55.41 -127.84 53.38
CA ILE A 302 -54.23 -128.60 53.84
C ILE A 302 -54.49 -129.17 55.23
N SER A 303 -55.04 -128.37 56.16
CA SER A 303 -55.37 -128.86 57.50
C SER A 303 -56.50 -129.90 57.53
N GLU A 304 -57.50 -129.79 56.64
CA GLU A 304 -58.57 -130.79 56.49
C GLU A 304 -58.05 -132.12 55.92
N VAL A 305 -57.16 -132.06 54.91
CA VAL A 305 -56.53 -133.26 54.33
C VAL A 305 -55.61 -133.94 55.35
N GLU A 306 -54.84 -133.17 56.12
CA GLU A 306 -54.02 -133.71 57.21
C GLU A 306 -54.88 -134.36 58.31
N GLN A 307 -56.03 -133.78 58.66
CA GLN A 307 -56.98 -134.41 59.60
C GLN A 307 -57.62 -135.68 59.06
N MET A 308 -58.02 -135.71 57.77
CA MET A 308 -58.57 -136.92 57.16
C MET A 308 -57.54 -138.05 57.12
N TYR A 309 -56.27 -137.76 56.81
CA TYR A 309 -55.21 -138.76 56.82
C TYR A 309 -54.89 -139.27 58.23
N ALA A 310 -55.08 -138.46 59.29
CA ALA A 310 -54.87 -138.88 60.68
C ALA A 310 -55.95 -139.86 61.22
N GLY A 311 -57.10 -139.97 60.56
CA GLY A 311 -58.23 -140.81 60.98
C GLY A 311 -58.46 -142.10 60.17
N VAL A 312 -57.72 -142.32 59.08
CA VAL A 312 -57.92 -143.46 58.16
C VAL A 312 -56.88 -144.55 58.45
N TRP A 313 -57.36 -145.72 58.87
CA TRP A 313 -56.55 -146.93 58.98
C TRP A 313 -56.25 -147.52 57.59
N ASP A 314 -55.06 -148.12 57.42
CA ASP A 314 -54.51 -148.57 56.14
C ASP A 314 -55.44 -149.58 55.41
N PRO A 315 -55.97 -149.25 54.21
CA PRO A 315 -56.91 -150.08 53.45
C PRO A 315 -56.35 -151.44 53.03
N ARG A 316 -55.02 -151.62 53.06
CA ARG A 316 -54.38 -152.88 52.69
C ARG A 316 -54.64 -154.02 53.68
N GLU A 317 -55.04 -153.73 54.92
CA GLU A 317 -55.30 -154.76 55.94
C GLU A 317 -56.75 -155.25 56.00
N VAL A 318 -57.71 -154.54 55.38
CA VAL A 318 -59.16 -154.84 55.51
C VAL A 318 -59.74 -155.63 54.33
N VAL A 319 -59.27 -155.38 53.10
CA VAL A 319 -59.89 -155.97 51.88
C VAL A 319 -59.35 -157.37 51.58
N PHE A 320 -58.15 -157.72 52.02
CA PHE A 320 -57.47 -158.97 51.65
C PHE A 320 -57.29 -159.94 52.80
N LYS A 321 -58.20 -159.96 53.79
CA LYS A 321 -58.13 -160.94 54.89
C LYS A 321 -58.34 -162.39 54.40
N ASP A 322 -59.13 -162.56 53.34
CA ASP A 322 -59.53 -163.89 52.83
C ASP A 322 -58.81 -164.33 51.55
N VAL A 323 -57.88 -163.52 51.03
CA VAL A 323 -57.10 -163.84 49.80
C VAL A 323 -55.61 -164.05 50.10
N LEU A 324 -55.08 -163.53 51.22
CA LEU A 324 -53.66 -163.67 51.54
C LEU A 324 -53.27 -165.01 52.17
N LEU A 325 -54.21 -165.92 52.41
CA LEU A 325 -53.95 -167.17 53.13
C LEU A 325 -54.04 -168.44 52.30
N HIS A 326 -54.20 -168.34 50.97
CA HIS A 326 -54.08 -169.48 50.05
C HIS A 326 -53.11 -169.16 48.91
N ARG A 327 -51.81 -169.20 49.19
CA ARG A 327 -50.95 -170.12 48.42
C ARG A 327 -49.59 -170.40 49.05
N PRO A 328 -49.09 -171.64 48.89
CA PRO A 328 -47.76 -172.04 49.32
C PRO A 328 -46.69 -171.41 48.42
N LYS A 329 -45.52 -171.23 49.04
CA LYS A 329 -44.37 -170.44 48.58
C LYS A 329 -43.80 -170.95 47.25
N CYS A 330 -43.77 -170.09 46.24
CA CYS A 330 -42.98 -170.27 45.03
C CYS A 330 -41.65 -169.53 45.17
N THR A 331 -40.61 -170.31 45.48
CA THR A 331 -39.28 -170.11 44.92
C THR A 331 -39.27 -170.72 43.49
N PRO A 332 -38.13 -171.19 43.02
CA PRO A 332 -37.22 -170.68 42.00
C PRO A 332 -37.54 -171.18 40.58
N ASP A 333 -36.76 -170.75 39.59
CA ASP A 333 -36.44 -171.52 38.38
C ASP A 333 -37.61 -172.12 37.56
N MET A 334 -38.65 -171.32 37.31
CA MET A 334 -39.56 -171.56 36.20
C MET A 334 -39.16 -170.62 35.04
N PRO A 335 -38.71 -171.17 33.89
CA PRO A 335 -38.29 -170.37 32.75
C PRO A 335 -39.51 -169.68 32.14
N VAL A 336 -39.59 -168.36 32.29
CA VAL A 336 -40.60 -167.57 31.60
C VAL A 336 -40.00 -167.10 30.28
N GLU A 337 -40.16 -167.93 29.25
CA GLU A 337 -40.02 -167.53 27.86
C GLU A 337 -41.21 -166.61 27.48
N LEU A 338 -40.96 -165.30 27.37
CA LEU A 338 -41.91 -164.38 26.72
C LEU A 338 -41.49 -164.16 25.27
N ASN A 339 -42.14 -164.94 24.40
CA ASN A 339 -42.27 -164.67 22.97
C ASN A 339 -42.98 -163.30 22.78
N ILE A 340 -42.21 -162.23 22.56
CA ILE A 340 -42.74 -160.98 22.04
C ILE A 340 -42.11 -160.76 20.65
N PRO A 341 -42.94 -160.68 19.59
CA PRO A 341 -42.50 -160.69 18.21
C PRO A 341 -41.70 -159.46 17.80
N VAL A 342 -40.74 -159.70 16.91
CA VAL A 342 -40.10 -158.69 16.06
C VAL A 342 -41.16 -158.09 15.13
N GLN A 343 -41.31 -156.77 15.14
CA GLN A 343 -41.75 -156.05 13.95
C GLN A 343 -41.04 -154.69 13.84
N GLU A 344 -40.38 -154.58 12.70
CA GLU A 344 -39.69 -153.43 12.10
C GLU A 344 -40.66 -152.29 11.72
N PRO A 345 -40.13 -151.13 11.29
CA PRO A 345 -40.67 -149.80 11.51
C PRO A 345 -41.71 -149.38 10.46
N LEU A 346 -42.49 -148.34 10.75
CA LEU A 346 -43.09 -147.54 9.68
C LEU A 346 -42.91 -146.03 9.88
N PRO A 347 -42.65 -145.33 8.76
CA PRO A 347 -42.47 -143.89 8.68
C PRO A 347 -43.84 -143.20 8.74
N PHE A 348 -43.89 -142.05 9.41
CA PHE A 348 -44.40 -140.75 8.95
C PHE A 348 -44.24 -139.75 10.09
#